data_AF-A0A2N3K8T6-F1
#
_entry.id   AF-A0A2N3K8T6-F1
#
_cell.length_a   1.000
_cell.length_b   1.000
_cell.length_c   1.000
_cell.angle_alpha   90.00
_cell.angle_beta   90.00
_cell.angle_gamma   90.00
#
_symmetry.space_group_name_H-M   'P 1'
#
loop_
_entity.id
_entity.type
_entity.pdbx_description
1 polymer ?
#
loop_
_entity_poly.entity_id
_entity_poly.type
_entity_poly.pdbx_seq_one_letter_code
_entity_poly.pdbx_strand_id
1 'polypeptide(L)'
;MGVGDEQSGTRRAGQGEETQAGDAVLAAVEAAMTRIRRRQSRRSLARPAVEGAGTPVDLTTLAVIDAVDEGTGEDGRDVTVGFVADRLAVDPSRASRIVADAVKSGFVRRVASQEDGRRSCLELTGSGEQAVAAAHRTRQGFYASLLGDWEPGEQREFARLLTKFVRSLDEAERG
;
A
#
# COMPACT_ATOMS: atom_id res chain seq x y z
N MET A 1 -65.40 10.38 7.08
CA MET A 1 -64.79 9.97 8.36
C MET A 1 -64.37 8.51 8.19
N GLY A 2 -63.13 8.08 8.16
CA GLY A 2 -61.81 8.69 8.01
C GLY A 2 -60.89 7.53 7.64
N VAL A 3 -60.00 7.69 6.66
CA VAL A 3 -58.91 6.75 6.39
C VAL A 3 -57.71 7.58 5.99
N GLY A 4 -56.78 7.72 6.91
CA GLY A 4 -55.54 8.43 6.69
C GLY A 4 -54.71 8.39 7.96
N ASP A 5 -53.50 7.86 7.81
CA ASP A 5 -52.31 8.23 8.59
C ASP A 5 -51.75 7.24 9.63
N GLU A 6 -51.62 5.95 9.27
CA GLU A 6 -50.80 4.98 10.05
C GLU A 6 -49.49 4.55 9.36
N GLN A 7 -49.16 5.02 8.14
CA GLN A 7 -47.94 4.60 7.43
C GLN A 7 -46.72 5.52 7.65
N SER A 8 -46.87 6.68 8.30
CA SER A 8 -45.79 7.68 8.45
C SER A 8 -44.83 7.42 9.63
N GLY A 9 -45.22 6.63 10.63
CA GLY A 9 -44.41 6.38 11.84
C GLY A 9 -43.25 5.40 11.64
N THR A 10 -43.46 4.34 10.86
CA THR A 10 -42.49 3.24 10.71
C THR A 10 -41.29 3.60 9.83
N ARG A 11 -41.46 4.49 8.83
CA ARG A 11 -40.36 4.92 7.95
C ARG A 11 -39.31 5.79 8.65
N ARG A 12 -39.72 6.61 9.63
CA ARG A 12 -38.81 7.55 10.31
C ARG A 12 -37.91 6.87 11.34
N ALA A 13 -38.40 5.78 11.97
CA ALA A 13 -37.62 4.95 12.88
C ALA A 13 -36.54 4.13 12.12
N GLY A 14 -36.89 3.52 10.97
CA GLY A 14 -35.95 2.75 10.15
C GLY A 14 -34.81 3.60 9.55
N GLN A 15 -35.09 4.85 9.15
CA GLN A 15 -34.07 5.77 8.66
C GLN A 15 -33.09 6.23 9.74
N GLY A 16 -33.55 6.35 10.99
CA GLY A 16 -32.71 6.69 12.14
C GLY A 16 -31.76 5.56 12.53
N GLU A 17 -32.23 4.32 12.50
CA GLU A 17 -31.43 3.13 12.78
C GLU A 17 -30.40 2.84 11.67
N GLU A 18 -30.77 3.00 10.39
CA GLU A 18 -29.85 2.84 9.25
C GLU A 18 -28.74 3.91 9.24
N THR A 19 -29.07 5.16 9.56
CA THR A 19 -28.10 6.25 9.66
C THR A 19 -27.13 6.02 10.83
N GLN A 20 -27.66 5.61 11.99
CA GLN A 20 -26.85 5.34 13.18
C GLN A 20 -25.95 4.11 13.01
N ALA A 21 -26.42 3.07 12.32
CA ALA A 21 -25.60 1.93 11.93
C ALA A 21 -24.49 2.33 10.95
N GLY A 22 -24.80 3.19 9.98
CA GLY A 22 -23.81 3.78 9.06
C GLY A 22 -22.73 4.56 9.79
N ASP A 23 -23.12 5.45 10.71
CA ASP A 23 -22.19 6.25 11.53
C ASP A 23 -21.30 5.36 12.41
N ALA A 24 -21.86 4.31 13.00
CA ALA A 24 -21.11 3.35 13.80
C ALA A 24 -20.06 2.57 12.96
N VAL A 25 -20.41 2.18 11.73
CA VAL A 25 -19.49 1.53 10.79
C VAL A 25 -18.35 2.48 10.42
N LEU A 26 -18.65 3.74 10.08
CA LEU A 26 -17.63 4.73 9.73
C LEU A 26 -16.68 5.02 10.90
N ALA A 27 -17.21 5.17 12.11
CA ALA A 27 -16.40 5.37 13.32
C ALA A 27 -15.48 4.17 13.60
N ALA A 28 -15.95 2.94 13.37
CA ALA A 28 -15.13 1.74 13.53
C ALA A 28 -13.97 1.70 12.53
N VAL A 29 -14.22 2.06 11.26
CA VAL A 29 -13.19 2.15 10.21
C VAL A 29 -12.14 3.21 10.56
N GLU A 30 -12.57 4.41 10.95
CA GLU A 30 -11.65 5.50 11.35
C GLU A 30 -10.74 5.08 12.51
N ALA A 31 -11.32 4.46 13.54
CA ALA A 31 -10.58 3.98 14.70
C ALA A 31 -9.57 2.90 14.32
N ALA A 32 -9.93 1.97 13.42
CA ALA A 32 -9.04 0.94 12.89
C ALA A 32 -7.87 1.57 12.11
N MET A 33 -8.15 2.48 11.18
CA MET A 33 -7.14 3.18 10.38
C MET A 33 -6.16 3.97 11.25
N THR A 34 -6.67 4.66 12.27
CA THR A 34 -5.82 5.41 13.22
C THR A 34 -4.89 4.47 14.01
N ARG A 35 -5.37 3.29 14.40
CA ARG A 35 -4.53 2.27 15.05
C ARG A 35 -3.47 1.70 14.10
N ILE A 36 -3.83 1.42 12.85
CA ILE A 36 -2.91 0.95 11.80
C ILE A 36 -1.78 1.96 11.59
N ARG A 37 -2.12 3.22 11.33
CA ARG A 37 -1.15 4.31 11.13
C ARG A 37 -0.18 4.43 12.31
N ARG A 38 -0.69 4.44 13.55
CA ARG A 38 0.16 4.50 14.76
C ARG A 38 1.11 3.30 14.88
N ARG A 39 0.66 2.08 14.55
CA ARG A 39 1.54 0.89 14.56
C ARG A 39 2.60 0.97 13.46
N GLN A 40 2.25 1.44 12.27
CA GLN A 40 3.20 1.59 11.17
C GLN A 40 4.27 2.64 11.47
N SER A 41 3.90 3.82 12.00
CA SER A 41 4.87 4.84 12.42
C SER A 41 5.80 4.36 13.55
N ARG A 42 5.32 3.49 14.45
CA ARG A 42 6.15 2.89 15.50
C ARG A 42 7.09 1.81 14.96
N ARG A 43 6.65 1.05 13.94
CA ARG A 43 7.45 -0.01 13.31
C ARG A 43 8.45 0.53 12.29
N SER A 44 8.19 1.68 11.66
CA SER A 44 9.24 2.39 10.90
C SER A 44 10.38 2.86 11.81
N LEU A 45 10.13 2.99 13.12
CA LEU A 45 11.13 3.28 14.14
C LEU A 45 11.73 2.00 14.79
N ALA A 46 11.08 0.84 14.67
CA ALA A 46 11.47 -0.44 15.25
C ALA A 46 11.66 -1.52 14.16
N ARG A 47 12.90 -1.68 13.73
CA ARG A 47 13.34 -2.32 12.48
C ARG A 47 13.63 -3.82 12.64
N PRO A 48 13.10 -4.70 11.77
CA PRO A 48 13.78 -5.92 11.36
C PRO A 48 14.39 -5.72 9.98
N ALA A 49 15.70 -5.92 9.85
CA ALA A 49 16.32 -6.10 8.55
C ALA A 49 15.68 -7.33 7.87
N VAL A 50 15.43 -7.25 6.56
CA VAL A 50 15.03 -8.45 5.81
C VAL A 50 16.27 -9.34 5.73
N GLU A 51 16.25 -10.44 6.47
CA GLU A 51 17.27 -11.50 6.36
C GLU A 51 16.86 -12.45 5.23
N GLY A 52 17.70 -12.56 4.20
CA GLY A 52 17.42 -13.46 3.08
C GLY A 52 18.13 -13.15 1.76
N ALA A 53 18.76 -11.98 1.61
CA ALA A 53 19.47 -11.58 0.38
C ALA A 53 21.00 -11.62 0.49
N GLY A 54 21.57 -12.25 1.52
CA GLY A 54 23.03 -12.27 1.76
C GLY A 54 23.63 -10.94 2.25
N THR A 55 22.89 -9.83 2.14
CA THR A 55 23.23 -8.51 2.72
C THR A 55 21.98 -7.92 3.40
N PRO A 56 22.09 -7.35 4.61
CA PRO A 56 20.97 -6.66 5.26
C PRO A 56 20.46 -5.50 4.40
N VAL A 57 19.19 -5.55 3.97
CA VAL A 57 18.56 -4.46 3.23
C VAL A 57 17.91 -3.49 4.22
N ASP A 58 18.26 -2.21 4.12
CA ASP A 58 17.59 -1.14 4.87
C ASP A 58 16.17 -0.88 4.34
N LEU A 59 15.28 -0.42 5.22
CA LEU A 59 13.87 -0.17 4.87
C LEU A 59 13.70 0.88 3.77
N THR A 60 14.57 1.90 3.72
CA THR A 60 14.46 2.93 2.68
C THR A 60 14.93 2.42 1.33
N THR A 61 15.99 1.61 1.31
CA THR A 61 16.42 0.89 0.11
C THR A 61 15.35 -0.10 -0.35
N LEU A 62 14.76 -0.87 0.57
CA LEU A 62 13.69 -1.81 0.25
C LEU A 62 12.46 -1.11 -0.35
N ALA A 63 12.07 0.05 0.16
CA ALA A 63 10.97 0.83 -0.39
C ALA A 63 11.23 1.28 -1.84
N VAL A 64 12.47 1.64 -2.19
CA VAL A 64 12.84 1.94 -3.58
C VAL A 64 12.75 0.68 -4.44
N ILE A 65 13.26 -0.45 -3.95
CA ILE A 65 13.21 -1.71 -4.69
C ILE A 65 11.75 -2.13 -4.94
N ASP A 66 10.88 -2.07 -3.92
CA ASP A 66 9.44 -2.37 -4.05
C ASP A 66 8.75 -1.41 -5.04
N ALA A 67 9.10 -0.11 -5.06
CA ALA A 67 8.55 0.84 -6.01
C ALA A 67 8.99 0.55 -7.46
N VAL A 68 10.26 0.18 -7.68
CA VAL A 68 10.73 -0.24 -9.01
C VAL A 68 10.05 -1.54 -9.43
N ASP A 69 9.91 -2.48 -8.48
CA ASP A 69 8.96 -3.60 -8.42
C ASP A 69 7.69 -3.38 -9.24
N GLU A 70 6.86 -2.55 -8.62
CA GLU A 70 5.51 -2.24 -9.05
C GLU A 70 5.44 -1.51 -10.39
N GLY A 71 6.37 -0.58 -10.64
CA GLY A 71 6.42 0.18 -11.89
C GLY A 71 6.76 -0.68 -13.11
N THR A 72 7.55 -1.74 -12.95
CA THR A 72 7.89 -2.65 -14.07
C THR A 72 6.71 -3.51 -14.54
N GLY A 73 5.66 -3.67 -13.73
CA GLY A 73 4.44 -4.40 -14.09
C GLY A 73 3.44 -3.61 -14.92
N GLU A 74 3.61 -2.29 -15.05
CA GLU A 74 2.68 -1.41 -15.77
C GLU A 74 3.19 -1.11 -17.19
N ASP A 75 2.89 -2.02 -18.13
CA ASP A 75 2.96 -1.88 -19.60
C ASP A 75 3.91 -0.78 -20.12
N GLY A 76 5.23 -1.02 -19.99
CA GLY A 76 6.24 -0.26 -20.71
C GLY A 76 6.54 1.15 -20.16
N ARG A 77 6.03 1.53 -18.99
CA ARG A 77 6.41 2.81 -18.38
C ARG A 77 7.84 2.77 -17.83
N ASP A 78 8.63 3.71 -18.29
CA ASP A 78 9.96 4.01 -17.78
C ASP A 78 9.90 4.40 -16.29
N VAL A 79 10.44 3.55 -15.41
CA VAL A 79 10.47 3.82 -13.96
C VAL A 79 11.51 4.89 -13.66
N THR A 80 11.07 6.12 -13.41
CA THR A 80 11.96 7.25 -13.12
C THR A 80 12.15 7.49 -11.62
N VAL A 81 13.13 8.33 -11.25
CA VAL A 81 13.24 8.84 -9.87
C VAL A 81 11.99 9.60 -9.44
N GLY A 82 11.30 10.28 -10.38
CA GLY A 82 10.03 10.96 -10.11
C GLY A 82 8.94 9.98 -9.72
N PHE A 83 8.80 8.88 -10.46
CA PHE A 83 7.88 7.80 -10.12
C PHE A 83 8.15 7.26 -8.70
N VAL A 84 9.42 7.04 -8.35
CA VAL A 84 9.79 6.61 -7.00
C VAL A 84 9.46 7.67 -5.95
N ALA A 85 9.65 8.96 -6.25
CA ALA A 85 9.30 10.05 -5.34
C ALA A 85 7.80 10.07 -5.02
N ASP A 86 6.97 9.97 -6.06
CA ASP A 86 5.51 9.92 -5.95
C ASP A 86 5.09 8.69 -5.14
N ARG A 87 5.64 7.52 -5.47
CA ARG A 87 5.24 6.26 -4.83
C ARG A 87 5.62 6.17 -3.35
N LEU A 88 6.73 6.80 -2.97
CA LEU A 88 7.19 6.88 -1.58
C LEU A 88 6.59 8.08 -0.83
N ALA A 89 5.83 8.96 -1.50
CA ALA A 89 5.33 10.22 -0.99
C ALA A 89 6.43 11.07 -0.32
N VAL A 90 7.57 11.20 -0.99
CA VAL A 90 8.73 11.99 -0.52
C VAL A 90 9.13 13.05 -1.55
N ASP A 91 9.82 14.09 -1.09
CA ASP A 91 10.34 15.11 -1.99
C ASP A 91 11.39 14.56 -2.98
N PRO A 92 11.52 15.15 -4.19
CA PRO A 92 12.44 14.66 -5.22
C PRO A 92 13.91 14.60 -4.78
N SER A 93 14.34 15.50 -3.89
CA SER A 93 15.72 15.52 -3.38
C SER A 93 16.00 14.34 -2.47
N ARG A 94 15.01 13.95 -1.64
CA ARG A 94 15.06 12.78 -0.78
C ARG A 94 14.97 11.49 -1.60
N ALA A 95 14.05 11.42 -2.56
CA ALA A 95 13.95 10.29 -3.48
C ALA A 95 15.28 10.03 -4.19
N SER A 96 15.91 11.08 -4.73
CA SER A 96 17.21 10.97 -5.41
C SER A 96 18.31 10.39 -4.53
N ARG A 97 18.36 10.78 -3.24
CA ARG A 97 19.32 10.25 -2.26
C ARG A 97 19.10 8.76 -2.00
N ILE A 98 17.86 8.37 -1.71
CA ILE A 98 17.54 6.97 -1.41
C ILE A 98 17.76 6.07 -2.64
N VAL A 99 17.43 6.56 -3.84
CA VAL A 99 17.74 5.86 -5.10
C VAL A 99 19.24 5.72 -5.30
N ALA A 100 20.03 6.76 -5.03
CA ALA A 100 21.49 6.68 -5.14
C ALA A 100 22.07 5.62 -4.19
N ASP A 101 21.54 5.52 -2.97
CA ASP A 101 21.94 4.48 -2.01
C ASP A 101 21.55 3.07 -2.49
N ALA A 102 20.37 2.91 -3.10
CA ALA A 102 19.93 1.65 -3.70
C ALA A 102 20.80 1.22 -4.89
N VAL A 103 21.22 2.18 -5.72
CA VAL A 103 22.17 1.96 -6.82
C VAL A 103 23.55 1.58 -6.29
N LYS A 104 24.06 2.31 -5.30
CA LYS A 104 25.34 2.03 -4.64
C LYS A 104 25.37 0.64 -4.00
N SER A 105 24.24 0.21 -3.46
CA SER A 105 24.06 -1.12 -2.85
C SER A 105 23.89 -2.24 -3.90
N GLY A 106 23.80 -1.89 -5.18
CA GLY A 106 23.75 -2.84 -6.29
C GLY A 106 22.40 -3.50 -6.50
N PHE A 107 21.32 -3.06 -5.85
CA PHE A 107 19.96 -3.61 -6.02
C PHE A 107 19.20 -3.01 -7.19
N VAL A 108 19.57 -1.78 -7.57
CA VAL A 108 18.97 -1.04 -8.68
C VAL A 108 20.09 -0.57 -9.59
N ARG A 109 19.83 -0.46 -10.89
CA ARG A 109 20.72 0.18 -11.85
C ARG A 109 19.99 1.27 -12.62
N ARG A 110 20.75 2.29 -13.03
CA ARG A 110 20.24 3.33 -13.92
C ARG A 110 20.39 2.88 -15.37
N VAL A 111 19.34 3.07 -16.15
CA VAL A 111 19.34 2.84 -17.60
C VAL A 111 18.86 4.09 -18.33
N ALA A 112 19.20 4.20 -19.61
CA ALA A 112 18.59 5.21 -20.47
C ALA A 112 17.12 4.86 -20.69
N SER A 113 16.25 5.86 -20.61
CA SER A 113 14.84 5.74 -20.99
C SER A 113 14.72 5.30 -22.45
N GLN A 114 13.78 4.38 -22.69
CA GLN A 114 13.47 3.91 -24.04
C GLN A 114 12.69 4.99 -24.83
N GLU A 115 11.96 5.86 -24.13
CA GLU A 115 11.17 6.96 -24.72
C GLU A 115 11.97 8.26 -24.94
N ASP A 116 12.85 8.63 -24.01
CA ASP A 116 13.72 9.82 -24.09
C ASP A 116 15.06 9.53 -23.43
N GLY A 117 16.10 9.21 -24.21
CA GLY A 117 17.43 8.86 -23.70
C GLY A 117 18.12 9.94 -22.84
N ARG A 118 17.56 11.15 -22.72
CA ARG A 118 18.00 12.18 -21.74
C ARG A 118 17.48 11.91 -20.32
N ARG A 119 16.49 11.03 -20.16
CA ARG A 119 15.93 10.61 -18.88
C ARG A 119 16.61 9.33 -18.41
N SER A 120 16.88 9.28 -17.10
CA SER A 120 17.39 8.08 -16.43
C SER A 120 16.24 7.31 -15.82
N CYS A 121 16.10 6.06 -16.23
CA CYS A 121 15.20 5.08 -15.63
C CYS A 121 15.94 4.19 -14.66
N LEU A 122 15.17 3.44 -13.90
CA LEU A 122 15.61 2.53 -12.86
C LEU A 122 15.12 1.13 -13.20
N GLU A 123 16.02 0.16 -13.13
CA GLU A 123 15.70 -1.25 -13.27
C GLU A 123 16.28 -2.02 -12.09
N LEU A 124 15.60 -3.09 -11.69
CA LEU A 124 16.17 -4.01 -10.72
C LEU A 124 17.39 -4.73 -11.33
N THR A 125 18.35 -5.02 -10.47
CA THR A 125 19.40 -6.00 -10.76
C THR A 125 18.92 -7.38 -10.32
N GLY A 126 19.65 -8.44 -10.70
CA GLY A 126 19.33 -9.79 -10.21
C GLY A 126 19.39 -9.93 -8.68
N SER A 127 20.20 -9.12 -7.98
CA SER A 127 20.18 -9.07 -6.50
C SER A 127 18.97 -8.27 -5.98
N GLY A 128 18.54 -7.23 -6.70
CA GLY A 128 17.30 -6.50 -6.43
C GLY A 128 16.08 -7.40 -6.49
N GLU A 129 15.92 -8.17 -7.57
CA GLU A 129 14.82 -9.14 -7.75
C GLU A 129 14.80 -10.19 -6.62
N GLN A 130 15.96 -10.70 -6.22
CA GLN A 130 16.07 -11.64 -5.09
C GLN A 130 15.64 -10.99 -3.77
N ALA A 131 16.01 -9.72 -3.55
CA ALA A 131 15.60 -8.96 -2.36
C ALA A 131 14.08 -8.75 -2.33
N VAL A 132 13.46 -8.39 -3.46
CA VAL A 132 12.00 -8.28 -3.61
C VAL A 132 11.33 -9.60 -3.26
N ALA A 133 11.77 -10.70 -3.88
CA ALA A 133 11.18 -12.01 -3.64
C ALA A 133 11.28 -12.44 -2.17
N ALA A 134 12.42 -12.17 -1.50
CA ALA A 134 12.60 -12.43 -0.08
C ALA A 134 11.66 -11.57 0.79
N ALA A 135 11.52 -10.29 0.47
CA ALA A 135 10.60 -9.38 1.15
C ALA A 135 9.14 -9.81 0.97
N HIS A 136 8.72 -10.22 -0.23
CA HIS A 136 7.37 -10.76 -0.47
C HIS A 136 7.10 -12.00 0.36
N ARG A 137 8.01 -12.99 0.37
CA ARG A 137 7.83 -14.19 1.20
C ARG A 137 7.67 -13.85 2.68
N THR A 138 8.46 -12.90 3.17
CA THR A 138 8.41 -12.44 4.56
C THR A 138 7.07 -11.75 4.86
N ARG A 139 6.63 -10.83 4.00
CA ARG A 139 5.33 -10.15 4.13
C ARG A 139 4.17 -11.13 4.07
N GLN A 140 4.18 -12.05 3.10
CA GLN A 140 3.16 -13.09 2.95
C GLN A 140 3.09 -14.00 4.18
N GLY A 141 4.23 -14.45 4.71
CA GLY A 141 4.27 -15.22 5.95
C GLY A 141 3.69 -14.46 7.14
N PHE A 142 4.00 -13.16 7.26
CA PHE A 142 3.40 -12.30 8.27
C PHE A 142 1.88 -12.20 8.13
N TYR A 143 1.36 -11.91 6.93
CA TYR A 143 -0.09 -11.84 6.71
C TYR A 143 -0.78 -13.19 6.91
N ALA A 144 -0.15 -14.29 6.51
CA ALA A 144 -0.65 -15.64 6.79
C ALA A 144 -0.76 -15.88 8.30
N SER A 145 0.20 -15.41 9.11
CA SER A 145 0.11 -15.52 10.57
C SER A 145 -0.99 -14.66 11.19
N LEU A 146 -1.30 -13.49 10.59
CA LEU A 146 -2.37 -12.61 11.08
C LEU A 146 -3.77 -13.13 10.74
N LEU A 147 -3.90 -13.82 9.61
CA LEU A 147 -5.16 -14.31 9.07
C LEU A 147 -5.38 -15.80 9.33
N GLY A 148 -4.42 -16.50 9.94
CA GLY A 148 -4.41 -17.96 10.06
C GLY A 148 -5.60 -18.53 10.84
N ASP A 149 -6.12 -17.77 11.80
CA ASP A 149 -7.27 -18.17 12.62
C ASP A 149 -8.63 -17.76 12.02
N TRP A 150 -8.64 -17.09 10.86
CA TRP A 150 -9.86 -16.63 10.22
C TRP A 150 -10.42 -17.70 9.30
N GLU A 151 -11.74 -17.73 9.13
CA GLU A 151 -12.37 -18.62 8.17
C GLU A 151 -11.91 -18.29 6.73
N PRO A 152 -11.72 -19.28 5.84
CA PRO A 152 -11.28 -19.02 4.47
C PRO A 152 -12.19 -18.08 3.69
N GLY A 153 -13.47 -17.99 4.07
CA GLY A 153 -14.42 -17.01 3.54
C GLY A 153 -14.10 -15.58 3.97
N GLU A 154 -13.80 -15.37 5.25
CA GLU A 154 -13.45 -14.07 5.82
C GLU A 154 -12.13 -13.56 5.26
N GLN A 155 -11.14 -14.43 5.09
CA GLN A 155 -9.86 -14.07 4.47
C GLN A 155 -10.04 -13.54 3.04
N ARG A 156 -10.83 -14.25 2.22
CA ARG A 156 -11.13 -13.84 0.84
C ARG A 156 -11.93 -12.53 0.80
N GLU A 157 -12.91 -12.40 1.68
CA GLU A 157 -13.74 -11.20 1.73
C GLU A 157 -12.95 -9.99 2.22
N PHE A 158 -12.10 -10.15 3.23
CA PHE A 158 -11.21 -9.10 3.69
C PHE A 158 -10.24 -8.65 2.60
N ALA A 159 -9.62 -9.58 1.87
CA ALA A 159 -8.76 -9.24 0.73
C ALA A 159 -9.52 -8.41 -0.31
N ARG A 160 -10.74 -8.85 -0.68
CA ARG A 160 -11.59 -8.15 -1.64
C ARG A 160 -11.97 -6.73 -1.17
N LEU A 161 -12.40 -6.59 0.09
CA LEU A 161 -12.83 -5.31 0.67
C LEU A 161 -11.65 -4.35 0.87
N LEU A 162 -10.50 -4.85 1.33
CA LEU A 162 -9.30 -4.05 1.51
C LEU A 162 -8.77 -3.53 0.17
N THR A 163 -8.73 -4.36 -0.86
CA THR A 163 -8.35 -3.92 -2.22
C THR A 163 -9.33 -2.87 -2.75
N LYS A 164 -10.64 -3.05 -2.56
CA LYS A 164 -11.64 -2.04 -2.93
C LYS A 164 -11.40 -0.73 -2.19
N PHE A 165 -11.15 -0.78 -0.88
CA PHE A 165 -10.91 0.38 -0.06
C PHE A 165 -9.67 1.18 -0.51
N VAL A 166 -8.55 0.49 -0.78
CA VAL A 166 -7.32 1.14 -1.28
C VAL A 166 -7.55 1.82 -2.62
N ARG A 167 -8.26 1.17 -3.56
CA ARG A 167 -8.59 1.81 -4.85
C ARG A 167 -9.40 3.10 -4.67
N SER A 168 -10.37 3.10 -3.77
CA SER A 168 -11.15 4.30 -3.46
C SER A 168 -10.32 5.40 -2.78
N LEU A 169 -9.28 5.04 -2.02
CA LEU A 169 -8.34 5.99 -1.44
C LEU A 169 -7.49 6.64 -2.55
N ASP A 170 -6.93 5.85 -3.45
CA ASP A 170 -6.10 6.36 -4.56
C ASP A 170 -6.89 7.27 -5.51
N GLU A 171 -8.19 7.00 -5.69
CA GLU A 171 -9.11 7.84 -6.47
C GLU A 171 -9.39 9.18 -5.77
N ALA A 172 -9.54 9.17 -4.44
CA ALA A 172 -9.80 10.38 -3.65
C ALA A 172 -8.59 11.32 -3.58
N GLU A 173 -7.36 10.78 -3.62
CA GLU A 173 -6.13 11.59 -3.62
C GLU A 173 -5.83 12.24 -4.99
N ARG A 174 -6.49 11.77 -6.06
CA ARG A 174 -6.37 12.30 -7.43
C ARG A 174 -7.38 13.39 -7.78
N GLY A 175 -8.42 13.58 -6.96
CA GLY A 175 -9.50 14.57 -7.16
C GLY A 175 -9.30 15.82 -6.31
#